data_AF-A0A165XXZ1-F1
#
_entry.id   AF-A0A165XXZ1-F1
#
_cell.length_a   1.000
_cell.length_b   1.000
_cell.length_c   1.000
_cell.angle_alpha   90.00
_cell.angle_beta   90.00
_cell.angle_gamma   90.00
#
_symmetry.space_group_name_H-M   'P 1'
#
loop_
_entity.id
_entity.type
_entity.pdbx_description
1 polymer ?
#
loop_
_entity_poly.entity_id
_entity_poly.type
_entity_poly.pdbx_seq_one_letter_code
_entity_poly.pdbx_strand_id
1 'polypeptide(L)'
;MDLSQDEYLLLLLSDGNLPTGSFVSSSGLESFVKHGFLGLDTASKDTETPIPRLSKTDGTVNFIRDSLFTYAHMALPFVSDAHITVSRLREEIASGPPPVELVEEVEKALLELDELYECMMLNHVARRASQAQGVALLTLYSKGFTKPSLVALPAIDTKDSTAQDTFLALMDDMKLKIRASDTPGHLPICWGILTAALGLSLERSQYLHLFLQARSLISAAIRMNTIGPYASQQLLLHVIRPLCDSALKQTSRIRTQASTKIKDINDEGRSKQAYEDDDGPATTWPLGEILGARHDLLHSRIFNS
;
A
#
# COMPACT_ATOMS: atom_id res chain seq x y z
N MET A 1 12.26 20.18 -21.12
CA MET A 1 11.10 19.87 -20.26
C MET A 1 11.67 19.24 -19.03
N ASP A 2 11.77 20.01 -17.94
CA ASP A 2 12.09 19.43 -16.65
C ASP A 2 10.83 18.71 -16.18
N LEU A 3 10.87 17.38 -16.16
CA LEU A 3 9.86 16.58 -15.46
C LEU A 3 9.83 17.07 -14.02
N SER A 4 8.62 17.28 -13.48
CA SER A 4 8.51 17.55 -12.05
C SER A 4 9.13 16.38 -11.28
N GLN A 5 9.81 16.65 -10.17
CA GLN A 5 10.45 15.63 -9.35
C GLN A 5 9.49 14.46 -9.02
N ASP A 6 8.22 14.79 -8.77
CA ASP A 6 7.15 13.83 -8.54
C ASP A 6 6.93 12.88 -9.72
N GLU A 7 6.92 13.36 -10.97
CA GLU A 7 6.76 12.52 -12.15
C GLU A 7 7.91 11.53 -12.29
N TYR A 8 9.14 11.98 -12.01
CA TYR A 8 10.29 11.09 -12.05
C TYR A 8 10.24 10.02 -10.93
N LEU A 9 9.81 10.40 -9.72
CA LEU A 9 9.60 9.47 -8.63
C LEU A 9 8.51 8.44 -8.94
N LEU A 10 7.42 8.84 -9.60
CA LEU A 10 6.39 7.90 -10.06
C LEU A 10 6.94 6.87 -11.04
N LEU A 11 7.80 7.28 -11.98
CA LEU A 11 8.47 6.35 -12.91
C LEU A 11 9.37 5.36 -12.16
N LEU A 12 10.16 5.84 -11.21
CA LEU A 12 11.07 5.01 -10.42
C LEU A 12 10.32 4.03 -9.51
N LEU A 13 9.32 4.52 -8.77
CA LEU A 13 8.54 3.72 -7.83
C LEU A 13 7.55 2.77 -8.51
N SER A 14 7.23 2.99 -9.78
CA SER A 14 6.39 2.08 -10.58
C SER A 14 7.18 0.94 -11.23
N ASP A 15 8.52 0.93 -11.15
CA ASP A 15 9.36 -0.12 -11.71
C ASP A 15 9.00 -1.50 -11.12
N GLY A 16 8.82 -2.47 -12.02
CA GLY A 16 8.59 -3.87 -11.65
C GLY A 16 9.82 -4.55 -11.06
N ASN A 17 11.01 -3.99 -11.21
CA ASN A 17 12.23 -4.59 -10.68
C ASN A 17 12.59 -4.14 -9.27
N LEU A 18 11.77 -3.28 -8.64
CA LEU A 18 12.03 -2.88 -7.26
C LEU A 18 12.03 -4.12 -6.34
N PRO A 19 13.03 -4.27 -5.46
CA PRO A 19 13.21 -5.44 -4.62
C PRO A 19 12.25 -5.43 -3.41
N THR A 20 10.96 -5.25 -3.67
CA THR A 20 9.90 -5.19 -2.64
C THR A 20 9.28 -6.55 -2.35
N GLY A 21 9.55 -7.56 -3.19
CA GLY A 21 8.94 -8.89 -3.07
C GLY A 21 7.48 -8.96 -3.51
N SER A 22 6.92 -7.89 -4.08
CA SER A 22 5.51 -7.87 -4.53
C SER A 22 5.17 -8.95 -5.58
N PHE A 23 6.16 -9.37 -6.38
CA PHE A 23 5.97 -10.43 -7.38
C PHE A 23 5.79 -11.82 -6.76
N VAL A 24 6.21 -12.10 -5.52
CA VAL A 24 5.98 -13.45 -4.95
C VAL A 24 4.61 -13.61 -4.29
N SER A 25 3.82 -12.53 -4.23
CA SER A 25 2.48 -12.47 -3.65
C SER A 25 1.39 -12.53 -4.73
N SER A 26 0.22 -13.06 -4.37
CA SER A 26 -1.00 -12.99 -5.19
C SER A 26 -2.19 -12.35 -4.48
N SER A 27 -2.01 -11.91 -3.22
CA SER A 27 -3.04 -11.24 -2.43
C SER A 27 -4.38 -12.01 -2.42
N GLY A 28 -4.30 -13.34 -2.32
CA GLY A 28 -5.47 -14.22 -2.28
C GLY A 28 -6.06 -14.64 -3.63
N LEU A 29 -5.62 -14.06 -4.76
CA LEU A 29 -6.16 -14.40 -6.09
C LEU A 29 -5.94 -15.89 -6.42
N GLU A 30 -4.79 -16.46 -6.11
CA GLU A 30 -4.56 -17.90 -6.35
C GLU A 30 -5.54 -18.78 -5.56
N SER A 31 -5.80 -18.42 -4.30
CA SER A 31 -6.78 -19.13 -3.50
C SER A 31 -8.19 -18.99 -4.08
N PHE A 32 -8.56 -17.79 -4.51
CA PHE A 32 -9.84 -17.53 -5.18
C PHE A 32 -10.01 -18.39 -6.44
N VAL A 33 -8.97 -18.48 -7.28
CA VAL A 33 -8.95 -19.33 -8.49
C VAL A 33 -9.10 -20.81 -8.12
N LYS A 34 -8.27 -21.31 -7.20
CA LYS A 34 -8.20 -22.74 -6.85
C LYS A 34 -9.46 -23.24 -6.15
N HIS A 35 -10.18 -22.37 -5.43
CA HIS A 35 -11.48 -22.68 -4.83
C HIS A 35 -12.65 -22.56 -5.82
N GLY A 36 -12.40 -22.26 -7.10
CA GLY A 36 -13.40 -22.32 -8.16
C GLY A 36 -14.21 -21.03 -8.39
N PHE A 37 -13.84 -19.91 -7.77
CA PHE A 37 -14.64 -18.68 -7.85
C PHE A 37 -14.49 -17.90 -9.16
N LEU A 38 -13.49 -18.22 -10.01
CA LEU A 38 -13.32 -17.57 -11.32
C LEU A 38 -14.37 -17.95 -12.36
N GLY A 39 -15.06 -19.06 -12.16
CA GLY A 39 -15.97 -19.64 -13.15
C GLY A 39 -17.16 -20.31 -12.50
N LEU A 40 -17.73 -19.68 -11.46
CA LEU A 40 -19.01 -20.13 -10.92
C LEU A 40 -20.03 -20.15 -12.08
N ASP A 41 -20.27 -21.36 -12.58
CA ASP A 41 -21.38 -21.70 -13.44
C ASP A 41 -22.66 -21.47 -12.63
N THR A 42 -23.13 -20.22 -12.57
CA THR A 42 -24.45 -19.89 -12.03
C THR A 42 -25.59 -20.35 -12.94
N ALA A 43 -25.30 -21.21 -13.93
CA ALA A 43 -26.29 -21.90 -14.72
C ALA A 43 -26.95 -23.01 -13.89
N SER A 44 -27.93 -22.64 -13.07
CA SER A 44 -29.04 -23.56 -12.82
C SER A 44 -29.60 -23.96 -14.19
N LYS A 45 -29.56 -25.26 -14.51
CA LYS A 45 -30.20 -25.82 -15.72
C LYS A 45 -31.73 -25.59 -15.74
N ASP A 46 -32.29 -25.06 -14.67
CA ASP A 46 -33.73 -24.98 -14.41
C ASP A 46 -34.32 -23.56 -14.46
N THR A 47 -33.57 -22.55 -14.90
CA THR A 47 -34.11 -21.19 -15.08
C THR A 47 -34.17 -20.84 -16.57
N GLU A 48 -35.38 -20.59 -17.09
CA GLU A 48 -35.67 -20.21 -18.49
C GLU A 48 -35.00 -18.91 -18.94
N THR A 49 -34.35 -18.17 -18.03
CA THR A 49 -33.56 -16.99 -18.34
C THR A 49 -32.07 -17.37 -18.47
N PRO A 50 -31.44 -17.17 -19.65
CA PRO A 50 -30.02 -17.45 -19.80
C PRO A 50 -29.20 -16.45 -18.99
N ILE A 51 -28.69 -16.87 -17.83
CA ILE A 51 -27.71 -16.11 -17.06
C ILE A 51 -26.40 -16.12 -17.86
N PRO A 52 -25.81 -14.95 -18.20
CA PRO A 52 -24.59 -14.90 -18.99
C PRO A 52 -23.44 -15.56 -18.22
N ARG A 53 -22.74 -16.50 -18.88
CA ARG A 53 -21.53 -17.15 -18.34
C ARG A 53 -20.43 -16.11 -18.21
N LEU A 54 -19.92 -15.89 -17.00
CA LEU A 54 -18.74 -15.04 -16.81
C LEU A 54 -17.50 -15.72 -17.41
N SER A 55 -16.74 -14.97 -18.21
CA SER A 55 -15.41 -15.41 -18.63
C SER A 55 -14.46 -15.43 -17.44
N LYS A 56 -13.38 -16.23 -17.51
CA LYS A 56 -12.27 -16.17 -16.54
C LYS A 56 -11.69 -14.76 -16.40
N THR A 57 -11.66 -14.01 -17.49
CA THR A 57 -11.25 -12.60 -17.51
C THR A 57 -12.20 -11.75 -16.67
N ASP A 58 -13.52 -11.92 -16.83
CA ASP A 58 -14.52 -11.16 -16.07
C ASP A 58 -14.46 -11.49 -14.58
N GLY A 59 -14.30 -12.77 -14.23
CA GLY A 59 -14.08 -13.20 -12.86
C GLY A 59 -12.83 -12.59 -12.24
N THR A 60 -11.74 -12.49 -13.01
CA THR A 60 -10.49 -11.87 -12.54
C THR A 60 -10.65 -10.36 -12.37
N VAL A 61 -11.35 -9.69 -13.29
CA VAL A 61 -11.62 -8.24 -13.19
C VAL A 61 -12.52 -7.94 -11.98
N ASN A 62 -13.55 -8.76 -11.73
CA ASN A 62 -14.39 -8.63 -10.55
C ASN A 62 -13.60 -8.82 -9.26
N PHE A 63 -12.73 -9.84 -9.21
CA PHE A 63 -11.81 -10.01 -8.08
C PHE A 63 -10.94 -8.77 -7.86
N ILE A 64 -10.31 -8.24 -8.92
CA ILE A 64 -9.43 -7.07 -8.80
C ILE A 64 -10.22 -5.86 -8.31
N ARG A 65 -11.42 -5.62 -8.83
CA ARG A 65 -12.30 -4.55 -8.36
C ARG A 65 -12.56 -4.70 -6.86
N ASP A 66 -13.10 -5.83 -6.43
CA ASP A 66 -13.54 -6.01 -5.05
C ASP A 66 -12.33 -6.02 -4.08
N SER A 67 -11.22 -6.65 -4.49
CA SER A 67 -9.94 -6.63 -3.76
C SER A 67 -9.36 -5.22 -3.65
N LEU A 68 -9.35 -4.43 -4.72
CA LEU A 68 -8.81 -3.08 -4.72
C LEU A 68 -9.67 -2.13 -3.87
N PHE A 69 -10.99 -2.26 -3.92
CA PHE A 69 -11.89 -1.45 -3.09
C PHE A 69 -11.72 -1.74 -1.60
N THR A 70 -11.66 -3.02 -1.19
CA THR A 70 -11.41 -3.35 0.22
C THR A 70 -10.00 -2.95 0.65
N TYR A 71 -9.00 -3.10 -0.22
CA TYR A 71 -7.64 -2.67 0.07
C TYR A 71 -7.55 -1.16 0.21
N ALA A 72 -8.27 -0.39 -0.60
CA ALA A 72 -8.31 1.06 -0.50
C ALA A 72 -8.92 1.54 0.82
N HIS A 73 -10.02 0.93 1.27
CA HIS A 73 -10.68 1.30 2.53
C HIS A 73 -9.85 0.91 3.76
N MET A 74 -9.07 -0.17 3.67
CA MET A 74 -8.28 -0.66 4.79
C MET A 74 -6.87 -0.07 4.83
N ALA A 75 -6.13 -0.01 3.71
CA ALA A 75 -4.72 0.38 3.69
C ALA A 75 -4.48 1.89 3.50
N LEU A 76 -5.29 2.60 2.68
CA LEU A 76 -5.02 4.01 2.40
C LEU A 76 -5.11 4.95 3.62
N PRO A 77 -5.99 4.73 4.60
CA PRO A 77 -5.98 5.55 5.82
C PRO A 77 -4.61 5.51 6.52
N PHE A 78 -3.99 4.33 6.59
CA PHE A 78 -2.68 4.14 7.20
C PHE A 78 -1.55 4.70 6.36
N VAL A 79 -1.59 4.52 5.02
CA VAL A 79 -0.66 5.20 4.10
C VAL A 79 -0.71 6.70 4.32
N SER A 80 -1.92 7.26 4.42
CA SER A 80 -2.13 8.69 4.54
C SER A 80 -1.61 9.24 5.86
N ASP A 81 -1.95 8.59 6.97
CA ASP A 81 -1.55 9.05 8.29
C ASP A 81 -0.04 8.92 8.50
N ALA A 82 0.58 7.83 8.02
CA ALA A 82 2.03 7.68 8.05
C ALA A 82 2.73 8.73 7.16
N HIS A 83 2.20 8.99 5.96
CA HIS A 83 2.74 9.98 5.03
C HIS A 83 2.64 11.40 5.59
N ILE A 84 1.48 11.78 6.15
CA ILE A 84 1.26 13.09 6.77
C ILE A 84 2.21 13.29 7.96
N THR A 85 2.34 12.25 8.82
CA THR A 85 3.24 12.29 10.00
C THR A 85 4.69 12.56 9.59
N VAL A 86 5.19 11.86 8.57
CA VAL A 86 6.57 12.03 8.08
C VAL A 86 6.73 13.31 7.24
N SER A 87 5.68 13.77 6.57
CA SER A 87 5.69 15.04 5.84
C SER A 87 5.85 16.24 6.79
N ARG A 88 5.21 16.21 7.96
CA ARG A 88 5.43 17.21 9.02
C ARG A 88 6.90 17.26 9.45
N LEU A 89 7.53 16.10 9.65
CA LEU A 89 8.96 16.03 9.96
C LEU A 89 9.80 16.64 8.83
N ARG A 90 9.44 16.37 7.57
CA ARG A 90 10.12 16.93 6.39
C ARG A 90 10.05 18.45 6.33
N GLU A 91 8.90 19.04 6.63
CA GLU A 91 8.69 20.50 6.63
C GLU A 91 9.52 21.19 7.72
N GLU A 92 9.59 20.57 8.90
CA GLU A 92 10.42 21.05 10.02
C GLU A 92 11.91 20.97 9.68
N ILE A 93 12.36 19.84 9.09
CA ILE A 93 13.73 19.67 8.58
C ILE A 93 14.10 20.76 7.54
N ALA A 94 13.16 21.15 6.68
CA ALA A 94 13.40 22.20 5.69
C ALA A 94 13.62 23.58 6.34
N SER A 95 13.04 23.78 7.53
CA SER A 95 13.13 25.01 8.33
C SER A 95 14.37 25.03 9.25
N GLY A 96 14.90 23.86 9.61
CA GLY A 96 16.13 23.72 10.40
C GLY A 96 16.28 22.30 10.98
N PRO A 97 17.26 22.05 11.86
CA PRO A 97 17.35 20.77 12.58
C PRO A 97 16.05 20.52 13.37
N PRO A 98 15.39 19.36 13.18
CA PRO A 98 14.12 19.10 13.86
C PRO A 98 14.34 18.94 15.38
N PRO A 99 13.41 19.39 16.22
CA PRO A 99 13.45 19.13 17.65
C PRO A 99 13.44 17.61 17.93
N VAL A 100 14.25 17.16 18.89
CA VAL A 100 14.31 15.74 19.29
C VAL A 100 12.91 15.21 19.67
N GLU A 101 12.15 16.02 20.41
CA GLU A 101 10.77 15.70 20.82
C GLU A 101 9.83 15.43 19.63
N LEU A 102 10.03 16.11 18.49
CA LEU A 102 9.23 15.89 17.29
C LEU A 102 9.58 14.54 16.65
N VAL A 103 10.85 14.18 16.60
CA VAL A 103 11.30 12.89 16.05
C VAL A 103 10.74 11.75 16.89
N GLU A 104 10.82 11.85 18.22
CA GLU A 104 10.23 10.88 19.16
C GLU A 104 8.70 10.81 19.01
N GLU A 105 8.01 11.94 18.84
CA GLU A 105 6.57 11.98 18.59
C GLU A 105 6.19 11.28 17.28
N VAL A 106 6.95 11.53 16.20
CA VAL A 106 6.76 10.90 14.88
C VAL A 106 6.96 9.40 14.97
N GLU A 107 8.05 8.94 15.58
CA GLU A 107 8.30 7.52 15.78
C GLU A 107 7.16 6.85 16.55
N LYS A 108 6.75 7.44 17.67
CA LYS A 108 5.65 6.91 18.48
C LYS A 108 4.36 6.79 17.68
N ALA A 109 4.00 7.82 16.91
CA ALA A 109 2.80 7.81 16.08
C ALA A 109 2.86 6.72 14.99
N LEU A 110 4.03 6.49 14.39
CA LEU A 110 4.22 5.42 13.39
C LEU A 110 4.07 4.02 14.01
N LEU A 111 4.58 3.82 15.23
CA LEU A 111 4.42 2.55 15.96
C LEU A 111 2.95 2.28 16.32
N GLU A 112 2.24 3.29 16.83
CA GLU A 112 0.81 3.19 17.14
C GLU A 112 -0.03 2.87 15.88
N LEU A 113 0.31 3.48 14.73
CA LEU A 113 -0.35 3.19 13.45
C LEU A 113 -0.09 1.75 12.97
N ASP A 114 1.13 1.27 13.10
CA ASP A 114 1.53 -0.07 12.67
C ASP A 114 0.89 -1.16 13.56
N GLU A 115 0.82 -0.93 14.87
CA GLU A 115 0.13 -1.80 15.83
C GLU A 115 -1.38 -1.84 15.57
N LEU A 116 -2.00 -0.70 15.27
CA LEU A 116 -3.41 -0.66 14.89
C LEU A 116 -3.66 -1.44 13.60
N TYR A 117 -2.80 -1.29 12.60
CA TYR A 117 -2.94 -2.02 11.34
C TYR A 117 -2.85 -3.54 11.53
N GLU A 118 -1.90 -4.01 12.36
CA GLU A 118 -1.76 -5.41 12.73
C GLU A 118 -3.03 -5.96 13.38
N CYS A 119 -3.64 -5.20 14.29
CA CYS A 119 -4.91 -5.55 14.92
C CYS A 119 -6.07 -5.68 13.91
N MET A 120 -6.05 -4.91 12.83
CA MET A 120 -7.08 -4.92 11.79
C MET A 120 -6.89 -5.99 10.72
N MET A 121 -5.68 -6.55 10.62
CA MET A 121 -5.36 -7.59 9.64
C MET A 121 -5.83 -8.97 10.12
N LEU A 122 -7.01 -9.39 9.65
CA LEU A 122 -7.61 -10.70 10.00
C LEU A 122 -6.96 -11.88 9.27
N ASN A 123 -6.36 -11.64 8.12
CA ASN A 123 -5.75 -12.66 7.28
C ASN A 123 -4.24 -12.79 7.57
N HIS A 124 -3.83 -13.90 8.19
CA HIS A 124 -2.43 -14.17 8.55
C HIS A 124 -1.51 -14.27 7.33
N VAL A 125 -2.04 -14.67 6.17
CA VAL A 125 -1.28 -14.73 4.91
C VAL A 125 -0.95 -13.31 4.43
N ALA A 126 -1.97 -12.45 4.33
CA ALA A 126 -1.80 -11.06 3.94
C ALA A 126 -0.93 -10.28 4.94
N ARG A 127 -1.06 -10.61 6.24
CA ARG A 127 -0.24 -10.05 7.32
C ARG A 127 1.26 -10.34 7.09
N ARG A 128 1.63 -11.62 6.89
CA ARG A 128 3.02 -12.02 6.60
C ARG A 128 3.56 -11.34 5.34
N ALA A 129 2.76 -11.27 4.29
CA ALA A 129 3.15 -10.61 3.04
C ALA A 129 3.38 -9.10 3.25
N SER A 130 2.49 -8.44 3.98
CA SER A 130 2.58 -7.01 4.29
C SER A 130 3.83 -6.68 5.11
N GLN A 131 4.15 -7.46 6.15
CA GLN A 131 5.36 -7.27 6.97
C GLN A 131 6.64 -7.45 6.13
N ALA A 132 6.71 -8.51 5.32
CA ALA A 132 7.87 -8.76 4.46
C ALA A 132 8.09 -7.64 3.44
N GLN A 133 7.02 -7.16 2.80
CA GLN A 133 7.10 -6.06 1.83
C GLN A 133 7.43 -4.72 2.50
N GLY A 134 6.90 -4.44 3.70
CA GLY A 134 7.18 -3.21 4.43
C GLY A 134 8.66 -3.09 4.82
N VAL A 135 9.25 -4.15 5.40
CA VAL A 135 10.70 -4.19 5.70
C VAL A 135 11.56 -4.00 4.44
N ALA A 136 11.12 -4.56 3.31
CA ALA A 136 11.81 -4.40 2.04
C ALA A 136 11.80 -2.94 1.56
N LEU A 137 10.72 -2.19 1.77
CA LEU A 137 10.65 -0.75 1.43
C LEU A 137 11.60 0.10 2.27
N LEU A 138 11.66 -0.12 3.58
CA LEU A 138 12.62 0.60 4.45
C LEU A 138 14.06 0.29 4.02
N THR A 139 14.34 -0.97 3.69
CA THR A 139 15.64 -1.39 3.17
C THR A 139 15.96 -0.76 1.81
N LEU A 140 14.96 -0.64 0.93
CA LEU A 140 15.09 -0.02 -0.38
C LEU A 140 15.45 1.46 -0.26
N TYR A 141 14.88 2.20 0.69
CA TYR A 141 15.31 3.57 0.92
C TYR A 141 16.78 3.62 1.36
N SER A 142 17.14 2.92 2.45
CA SER A 142 18.48 2.96 3.03
C SER A 142 19.59 2.55 2.05
N LYS A 143 19.29 1.67 1.08
CA LYS A 143 20.30 1.11 0.16
C LYS A 143 20.18 1.61 -1.28
N GLY A 144 18.99 2.00 -1.72
CA GLY A 144 18.67 2.24 -3.13
C GLY A 144 18.35 3.69 -3.46
N PHE A 145 17.79 4.46 -2.51
CA PHE A 145 17.38 5.84 -2.76
C PHE A 145 18.21 6.89 -2.02
N THR A 146 19.11 6.48 -1.13
CA THR A 146 20.15 7.37 -0.60
C THR A 146 21.16 7.75 -1.67
N LYS A 147 21.66 9.00 -1.65
CA LYS A 147 22.73 9.47 -2.54
C LYS A 147 23.94 8.52 -2.47
N PRO A 148 24.40 7.94 -3.59
CA PRO A 148 25.53 7.02 -3.58
C PRO A 148 26.84 7.75 -3.31
N SER A 149 27.79 7.10 -2.64
CA SER A 149 29.10 7.68 -2.32
C SER A 149 29.88 8.17 -3.54
N LEU A 150 29.63 7.60 -4.72
CA LEU A 150 30.21 8.00 -6.01
C LEU A 150 29.77 9.41 -6.47
N VAL A 151 28.62 9.89 -5.98
CA VAL A 151 28.01 11.19 -6.34
C VAL A 151 28.16 12.19 -5.19
N ALA A 152 28.94 11.87 -4.15
CA ALA A 152 29.30 12.79 -3.07
C ALA A 152 30.20 13.92 -3.63
N LEU A 153 29.57 14.90 -4.28
CA LEU A 153 30.21 16.15 -4.68
C LEU A 153 30.68 16.91 -3.42
N PRO A 154 31.79 17.67 -3.49
CA PRO A 154 32.28 18.41 -2.33
C PRO A 154 31.25 19.48 -1.91
N ALA A 155 30.55 19.22 -0.79
CA ALA A 155 29.99 20.17 0.16
C ALA A 155 29.30 21.46 -0.37
N ILE A 156 28.32 21.34 -1.29
CA ILE A 156 27.47 22.50 -1.67
C ILE A 156 26.05 22.43 -1.06
N ASP A 157 25.58 21.27 -0.59
CA ASP A 157 24.19 21.11 -0.11
C ASP A 157 24.08 20.45 1.27
N THR A 158 24.36 21.23 2.32
CA THR A 158 24.34 20.76 3.72
C THR A 158 22.93 20.45 4.24
N LYS A 159 21.92 21.16 3.74
CA LYS A 159 20.51 20.94 4.12
C LYS A 159 19.96 19.60 3.62
N ASP A 160 20.25 19.29 2.36
CA ASP A 160 19.86 18.03 1.72
C ASP A 160 20.50 16.81 2.40
N SER A 161 21.76 16.94 2.85
CA SER A 161 22.45 15.91 3.63
C SER A 161 21.77 15.68 4.97
N THR A 162 21.44 16.75 5.70
CA THR A 162 20.84 16.68 7.05
C THR A 162 19.46 16.03 7.03
N ALA A 163 18.66 16.34 6.01
CA ALA A 163 17.36 15.71 5.79
C ALA A 163 17.49 14.21 5.52
N GLN A 164 18.38 13.84 4.60
CA GLN A 164 18.64 12.45 4.25
C GLN A 164 19.16 11.64 5.44
N ASP A 165 20.06 12.21 6.25
CA ASP A 165 20.60 11.57 7.45
C ASP A 165 19.50 11.33 8.51
N THR A 166 18.58 12.28 8.68
CA THR A 166 17.45 12.15 9.61
C THR A 166 16.48 11.04 9.18
N PHE A 167 16.10 11.00 7.91
CA PHE A 167 15.22 9.93 7.40
C PHE A 167 15.91 8.57 7.40
N LEU A 168 17.22 8.52 7.13
CA LEU A 168 18.00 7.29 7.23
C LEU A 168 18.00 6.75 8.66
N ALA A 169 18.22 7.62 9.65
CA ALA A 169 18.15 7.27 11.06
C ALA A 169 16.75 6.75 11.45
N LEU A 170 15.67 7.44 11.06
CA LEU A 170 14.30 7.00 11.30
C LEU A 170 14.03 5.61 10.72
N MET A 171 14.45 5.34 9.49
CA MET A 171 14.21 4.04 8.85
C MET A 171 15.06 2.91 9.45
N ASP A 172 16.29 3.21 9.86
CA ASP A 172 17.15 2.23 10.53
C ASP A 172 16.66 1.90 11.94
N ASP A 173 16.14 2.89 12.68
CA ASP A 173 15.47 2.68 13.95
C ASP A 173 14.19 1.83 13.80
N MET A 174 13.31 2.16 12.84
CA MET A 174 12.13 1.34 12.54
C MET A 174 12.53 -0.09 12.20
N LYS A 175 13.58 -0.30 11.39
CA LYS A 175 14.09 -1.65 11.09
C LYS A 175 14.64 -2.36 12.31
N LEU A 176 15.25 -1.64 13.25
CA LEU A 176 15.74 -2.21 14.50
C LEU A 176 14.57 -2.68 15.37
N LYS A 177 13.54 -1.85 15.55
CA LYS A 177 12.30 -2.18 16.28
C LYS A 177 11.57 -3.36 15.65
N ILE A 178 11.51 -3.44 14.31
CA ILE A 178 10.94 -4.60 13.61
C ILE A 178 11.72 -5.88 13.90
N ARG A 179 13.07 -5.82 13.89
CA ARG A 179 13.91 -6.98 14.24
C ARG A 179 13.78 -7.39 15.70
N ALA A 180 13.58 -6.42 16.59
CA ALA A 180 13.29 -6.66 18.01
C ALA A 180 11.89 -7.23 18.25
N SER A 181 11.03 -7.26 17.21
CA SER A 181 9.61 -7.61 17.30
C SER A 181 8.78 -6.63 18.15
N ASP A 182 9.25 -5.40 18.28
CA ASP A 182 8.51 -4.31 18.94
C ASP A 182 7.41 -3.75 18.04
N THR A 183 7.57 -3.85 16.71
CA THR A 183 6.57 -3.44 15.73
C THR A 183 6.56 -4.40 14.52
N PRO A 184 5.42 -4.67 13.88
CA PRO A 184 5.34 -5.61 12.74
C PRO A 184 6.05 -5.17 11.44
N GLY A 185 6.01 -3.88 11.11
CA GLY A 185 6.59 -3.28 9.91
C GLY A 185 5.74 -3.44 8.65
N HIS A 186 4.47 -3.07 8.69
CA HIS A 186 3.54 -3.30 7.58
C HIS A 186 3.75 -2.40 6.37
N LEU A 187 3.39 -2.95 5.20
CA LEU A 187 3.51 -2.30 3.90
C LEU A 187 2.88 -0.89 3.84
N PRO A 188 1.63 -0.65 4.29
CA PRO A 188 1.03 0.68 4.17
C PRO A 188 1.77 1.77 4.96
N ILE A 189 2.23 1.44 6.17
CA ILE A 189 2.98 2.37 7.03
C ILE A 189 4.36 2.64 6.40
N CYS A 190 5.10 1.59 6.07
CA CYS A 190 6.42 1.70 5.44
C CYS A 190 6.36 2.42 4.08
N TRP A 191 5.28 2.27 3.31
CA TRP A 191 5.04 3.00 2.07
C TRP A 191 4.80 4.50 2.31
N GLY A 192 3.99 4.85 3.31
CA GLY A 192 3.77 6.24 3.70
C GLY A 192 5.07 6.92 4.13
N ILE A 193 5.87 6.25 4.98
CA ILE A 193 7.19 6.71 5.41
C ILE A 193 8.11 6.94 4.20
N LEU A 194 8.25 5.94 3.34
CA LEU A 194 9.11 5.98 2.15
C LEU A 194 8.75 7.16 1.23
N THR A 195 7.47 7.27 0.86
CA THR A 195 7.03 8.25 -0.13
C THR A 195 7.07 9.68 0.40
N ALA A 196 6.79 9.88 1.70
CA ALA A 196 6.97 11.17 2.35
C ALA A 196 8.45 11.57 2.43
N ALA A 197 9.33 10.64 2.80
CA ALA A 197 10.78 10.90 2.87
C ALA A 197 11.38 11.24 1.49
N LEU A 198 10.87 10.63 0.42
CA LEU A 198 11.24 10.97 -0.97
C LEU A 198 10.61 12.27 -1.47
N GLY A 199 9.58 12.76 -0.76
CA GLY A 199 8.90 13.99 -1.07
C GLY A 199 7.80 13.90 -2.12
N LEU A 200 7.31 12.69 -2.40
CA LEU A 200 6.16 12.48 -3.28
C LEU A 200 4.89 13.01 -2.60
N SER A 201 4.04 13.73 -3.32
CA SER A 201 2.78 14.25 -2.76
C SER A 201 1.87 13.12 -2.24
N LEU A 202 1.03 13.43 -1.24
CA LEU A 202 0.10 12.47 -0.63
C LEU A 202 -0.82 11.82 -1.68
N GLU A 203 -1.45 12.63 -2.54
CA GLU A 203 -2.35 12.15 -3.58
C GLU A 203 -1.66 11.18 -4.54
N ARG A 204 -0.42 11.52 -4.96
CA ARG A 204 0.38 10.65 -5.84
C ARG A 204 0.81 9.38 -5.13
N SER A 205 1.17 9.46 -3.84
CA SER A 205 1.51 8.29 -3.03
C SER A 205 0.32 7.34 -2.89
N GLN A 206 -0.87 7.86 -2.58
CA GLN A 206 -2.11 7.07 -2.46
C GLN A 206 -2.47 6.40 -3.80
N TYR A 207 -2.48 7.16 -4.90
CA TYR A 207 -2.82 6.64 -6.22
C TYR A 207 -1.82 5.56 -6.66
N LEU A 208 -0.52 5.82 -6.51
CA LEU A 208 0.51 4.87 -6.89
C LEU A 208 0.42 3.58 -6.05
N HIS A 209 0.14 3.69 -4.75
CA HIS A 209 -0.04 2.53 -3.88
C HIS A 209 -1.16 1.60 -4.39
N LEU A 210 -2.33 2.16 -4.74
CA LEU A 210 -3.44 1.39 -5.32
C LEU A 210 -3.08 0.81 -6.68
N PHE A 211 -2.46 1.60 -7.55
CA PHE A 211 -2.05 1.14 -8.87
C PHE A 211 -1.08 -0.04 -8.78
N LEU A 212 -0.10 0.02 -7.87
CA LEU A 212 0.86 -1.05 -7.64
C LEU A 212 0.19 -2.33 -7.14
N GLN A 213 -0.81 -2.22 -6.27
CA GLN A 213 -1.62 -3.37 -5.83
C GLN A 213 -2.41 -3.99 -6.99
N ALA A 214 -3.06 -3.17 -7.83
CA ALA A 214 -3.76 -3.70 -8.99
C ALA A 214 -2.80 -4.33 -10.02
N ARG A 215 -1.62 -3.73 -10.22
CA ARG A 215 -0.57 -4.25 -11.11
C ARG A 215 -0.02 -5.59 -10.61
N SER A 216 0.16 -5.77 -9.31
CA SER A 216 0.62 -7.05 -8.73
C SER A 216 -0.41 -8.16 -8.95
N LEU A 217 -1.71 -7.87 -8.78
CA LEU A 217 -2.81 -8.79 -9.08
C LEU A 217 -2.87 -9.17 -10.56
N ILE A 218 -2.74 -8.19 -11.47
CA ILE A 218 -2.66 -8.45 -12.92
C ILE A 218 -1.44 -9.33 -13.25
N SER A 219 -0.28 -9.08 -12.63
CA SER A 219 0.91 -9.90 -12.81
C SER A 219 0.71 -11.35 -12.32
N ALA A 220 0.03 -11.54 -11.18
CA ALA A 220 -0.34 -12.86 -10.69
C ALA A 220 -1.32 -13.57 -11.65
N ALA A 221 -2.32 -12.86 -12.16
CA ALA A 221 -3.27 -13.38 -13.14
C ALA A 221 -2.61 -13.89 -14.43
N ILE A 222 -1.60 -13.17 -14.94
CA ILE A 222 -0.80 -13.61 -16.09
C ILE A 222 -0.08 -14.92 -15.78
N ARG A 223 0.58 -15.01 -14.62
CA ARG A 223 1.33 -16.21 -14.21
C ARG A 223 0.44 -17.42 -13.93
N MET A 224 -0.82 -17.19 -13.56
CA MET A 224 -1.85 -18.24 -13.47
C MET A 224 -2.53 -18.55 -14.80
N ASN A 225 -2.13 -17.89 -15.89
CA ASN A 225 -2.72 -18.04 -17.22
C ASN A 225 -4.24 -17.76 -17.25
N THR A 226 -4.72 -16.85 -16.41
CA THR A 226 -6.12 -16.38 -16.43
C THR A 226 -6.31 -15.19 -17.36
N ILE A 227 -5.25 -14.39 -17.55
CA ILE A 227 -5.21 -13.23 -18.45
C ILE A 227 -3.91 -13.29 -19.27
N GLY A 228 -3.99 -13.05 -20.58
CA GLY A 228 -2.80 -12.96 -21.45
C GLY A 228 -2.05 -11.62 -21.32
N PRO A 229 -0.76 -11.53 -21.71
CA PRO A 229 0.05 -10.33 -21.54
C PRO A 229 -0.51 -9.10 -22.30
N TYR A 230 -1.05 -9.25 -23.50
CA TYR A 230 -1.65 -8.13 -24.24
C TYR A 230 -2.96 -7.66 -23.60
N ALA A 231 -3.83 -8.60 -23.21
CA ALA A 231 -5.06 -8.28 -22.48
C ALA A 231 -4.75 -7.57 -21.16
N SER A 232 -3.66 -7.93 -20.48
CA SER A 232 -3.23 -7.26 -19.26
C SER A 232 -2.96 -5.76 -19.45
N GLN A 233 -2.34 -5.37 -20.57
CA GLN A 233 -2.08 -3.96 -20.88
C GLN A 233 -3.36 -3.19 -21.20
N GLN A 234 -4.29 -3.83 -21.92
CA GLN A 234 -5.61 -3.27 -22.16
C GLN A 234 -6.38 -3.04 -20.84
N LEU A 235 -6.33 -4.01 -19.93
CA LEU A 235 -6.97 -3.89 -18.61
C LEU A 235 -6.31 -2.80 -17.77
N LEU A 236 -4.97 -2.74 -17.71
CA LEU A 236 -4.25 -1.70 -16.97
C LEU A 236 -4.65 -0.29 -17.45
N LEU A 237 -4.75 -0.09 -18.77
CA LEU A 237 -5.07 1.21 -19.35
C LEU A 237 -6.55 1.59 -19.23
N HIS A 238 -7.46 0.66 -19.51
CA HIS A 238 -8.88 0.98 -19.70
C HIS A 238 -9.79 0.57 -18.54
N VAL A 239 -9.35 -0.38 -17.70
CA VAL A 239 -10.17 -0.93 -16.60
C VAL A 239 -9.59 -0.56 -15.24
N ILE A 240 -8.30 -0.78 -15.02
CA ILE A 240 -7.66 -0.54 -13.72
C ILE A 240 -7.58 0.95 -13.40
N ARG A 241 -7.28 1.80 -14.37
CA ARG A 241 -7.27 3.27 -14.17
C ARG A 241 -8.56 3.80 -13.55
N PRO A 242 -9.75 3.63 -14.17
CA PRO A 242 -10.99 4.14 -13.58
C PRO A 242 -11.36 3.45 -12.26
N LEU A 243 -10.92 2.21 -12.02
CA LEU A 243 -11.08 1.55 -10.72
C LEU A 243 -10.24 2.21 -9.63
N CYS A 244 -8.97 2.53 -9.91
CA CYS A 244 -8.10 3.27 -8.99
C CYS A 244 -8.66 4.67 -8.71
N ASP A 245 -9.10 5.38 -9.76
CA ASP A 245 -9.72 6.71 -9.63
C ASP A 245 -10.96 6.67 -8.71
N SER A 246 -11.84 5.68 -8.92
CA SER A 246 -13.06 5.51 -8.14
C SER A 246 -12.78 5.13 -6.68
N ALA A 247 -11.86 4.18 -6.46
CA ALA A 247 -11.46 3.78 -5.12
C ALA A 247 -10.83 4.96 -4.36
N LEU A 248 -9.89 5.67 -4.98
CA LEU A 248 -9.24 6.83 -4.37
C LEU A 248 -10.25 7.95 -4.07
N LYS A 249 -11.19 8.23 -4.97
CA LYS A 249 -12.23 9.24 -4.73
C LYS A 249 -13.05 8.95 -3.47
N GLN A 250 -13.32 7.68 -3.19
CA GLN A 250 -14.10 7.25 -2.03
C GLN A 250 -13.27 7.23 -0.75
N THR A 251 -11.98 6.90 -0.83
CA THR A 251 -11.17 6.61 0.37
C THR A 251 -10.08 7.65 0.67
N SER A 252 -9.79 8.58 -0.24
CA SER A 252 -8.71 9.59 -0.09
C SER A 252 -8.80 10.42 1.19
N ARG A 253 -10.00 10.58 1.75
CA ARG A 253 -10.29 11.36 2.97
C ARG A 253 -10.42 10.52 4.24
N ILE A 254 -10.47 9.19 4.13
CA ILE A 254 -10.59 8.30 5.28
C ILE A 254 -9.25 8.31 6.04
N ARG A 255 -9.32 8.36 7.37
CA ARG A 255 -8.15 8.44 8.27
C ARG A 255 -8.34 7.44 9.40
N THR A 256 -7.24 6.99 10.03
CA THR A 256 -7.29 5.98 11.10
C THR A 256 -7.88 6.52 12.41
N GLN A 257 -7.85 7.85 12.58
CA GLN A 257 -8.20 8.55 13.82
C GLN A 257 -7.31 8.18 15.03
N ALA A 258 -6.25 7.39 14.81
CA ALA A 258 -5.36 6.88 15.86
C ALA A 258 -4.52 8.00 16.50
N SER A 259 -4.08 8.98 15.70
CA SER A 259 -3.32 10.11 16.24
C SER A 259 -4.25 11.24 16.66
N THR A 260 -4.54 11.33 17.95
CA THR A 260 -5.31 12.42 18.57
C THR A 260 -4.73 13.82 18.33
N LYS A 261 -3.43 13.93 17.98
CA LYS A 261 -2.75 15.21 17.70
C LYS A 261 -2.74 15.62 16.22
N ILE A 262 -3.02 14.70 15.28
CA ILE A 262 -3.14 15.02 13.84
C ILE A 262 -4.49 15.71 13.53
N LYS A 263 -5.43 15.69 14.47
CA LYS A 263 -6.75 16.33 14.35
C LYS A 263 -6.68 17.83 14.03
N ASP A 264 -5.60 18.52 14.34
CA ASP A 264 -5.54 19.99 14.19
C ASP A 264 -5.03 20.49 12.82
N ILE A 265 -4.56 19.61 11.93
CA ILE A 265 -3.80 20.06 10.74
C ILE A 265 -4.70 20.32 9.52
N ASN A 266 -5.94 19.79 9.45
CA ASN A 266 -6.86 20.04 8.32
C ASN A 266 -8.37 19.90 8.66
N ASP A 267 -8.75 19.89 9.94
CA ASP A 267 -10.09 19.42 10.37
C ASP A 267 -11.06 20.56 10.75
N GLU A 268 -11.12 21.65 9.97
CA GLU A 268 -12.06 22.77 10.19
C GLU A 268 -13.55 22.41 9.87
N GLY A 269 -13.96 21.15 9.98
CA GLY A 269 -15.33 20.76 9.64
C GLY A 269 -15.89 19.47 10.21
N ARG A 270 -15.18 18.73 11.09
CA ARG A 270 -15.62 17.40 11.49
C ARG A 270 -16.15 17.31 12.91
N SER A 271 -17.20 16.50 13.07
CA SER A 271 -17.88 16.31 14.35
C SER A 271 -16.96 15.64 15.38
N LYS A 272 -17.06 16.06 16.64
CA LYS A 272 -16.21 15.57 17.75
C LYS A 272 -16.58 14.17 18.26
N GLN A 273 -17.48 13.44 17.59
CA GLN A 273 -17.94 12.11 18.00
C GLN A 273 -17.18 11.02 17.25
N ALA A 274 -16.16 10.46 17.92
CA ALA A 274 -15.25 9.43 17.39
C ALA A 274 -15.91 8.08 16.98
N TYR A 275 -17.23 7.95 17.11
CA TYR A 275 -17.96 6.70 16.88
C TYR A 275 -19.29 6.87 16.12
N GLU A 276 -19.63 8.08 15.66
CA GLU A 276 -20.89 8.31 14.92
C GLU A 276 -20.68 8.49 13.40
N ASP A 277 -19.45 8.79 12.95
CA ASP A 277 -19.11 8.82 11.53
C ASP A 277 -18.49 7.48 11.09
N ASP A 278 -19.14 6.80 10.14
CA ASP A 278 -18.81 5.51 9.49
C ASP A 278 -17.50 5.53 8.66
N ASP A 279 -16.56 6.41 9.03
CA ASP A 279 -15.44 6.89 8.21
C ASP A 279 -14.07 6.46 8.77
N GLY A 280 -13.99 5.24 9.27
CA GLY A 280 -12.73 4.60 9.69
C GLY A 280 -12.20 3.62 8.64
N PRO A 281 -10.96 3.12 8.80
CA PRO A 281 -10.50 1.99 8.01
C PRO A 281 -11.44 0.80 8.17
N ALA A 282 -11.72 0.09 7.09
CA ALA A 282 -12.66 -1.03 7.11
C ALA A 282 -12.35 -2.09 6.05
N THR A 283 -12.62 -3.35 6.39
CA THR A 283 -12.68 -4.45 5.44
C THR A 283 -14.07 -4.53 4.85
N THR A 284 -14.22 -4.14 3.59
CA THR A 284 -15.53 -4.09 2.90
C THR A 284 -15.85 -5.36 2.13
N TRP A 285 -14.91 -6.31 2.04
CA TRP A 285 -15.10 -7.58 1.33
C TRP A 285 -14.64 -8.80 2.15
N PRO A 286 -15.46 -9.27 3.12
CA PRO A 286 -15.10 -10.39 4.00
C PRO A 286 -14.79 -11.70 3.28
N LEU A 287 -15.43 -11.96 2.13
CA LEU A 287 -15.16 -13.16 1.32
C LEU A 287 -13.70 -13.18 0.83
N GLY A 288 -13.15 -12.02 0.45
CA GLY A 288 -11.76 -11.90 0.03
C GLY A 288 -10.79 -12.30 1.13
N GLU A 289 -11.05 -11.86 2.37
CA GLU A 289 -10.24 -12.22 3.55
C GLU A 289 -10.29 -13.71 3.84
N ILE A 290 -11.49 -14.30 3.84
CA ILE A 290 -11.68 -15.74 4.09
C ILE A 290 -10.93 -16.57 3.04
N LEU A 291 -11.07 -16.22 1.76
CA LEU A 291 -10.41 -16.96 0.68
C LEU A 291 -8.89 -16.74 0.71
N GLY A 292 -8.44 -15.52 0.97
CA GLY A 292 -7.02 -15.20 1.12
C GLY A 292 -6.36 -16.01 2.23
N ALA A 293 -6.97 -16.12 3.40
CA ALA A 293 -6.45 -16.89 4.53
C ALA A 293 -6.33 -18.39 4.23
N ARG A 294 -7.14 -18.92 3.32
CA ARG A 294 -7.09 -20.33 2.89
C ARG A 294 -5.97 -20.63 1.91
N HIS A 295 -5.15 -19.65 1.51
CA HIS A 295 -4.04 -19.88 0.59
C HIS A 295 -3.05 -20.95 1.11
N ASP A 296 -2.75 -20.94 2.41
CA ASP A 296 -1.88 -21.95 3.02
C ASP A 296 -2.46 -23.38 3.00
N LEU A 297 -3.77 -23.54 2.75
CA LEU A 297 -4.43 -24.84 2.62
C LEU A 297 -4.32 -25.42 1.20
N LEU A 298 -3.79 -24.65 0.24
CA LEU A 298 -3.64 -25.11 -1.14
C LEU A 298 -2.55 -26.18 -1.23
N HIS A 299 -2.90 -27.34 -1.79
CA HIS A 299 -1.94 -28.44 -1.99
C HIS A 299 -0.79 -28.07 -2.93
N SER A 300 -1.08 -27.30 -3.99
CA SER A 300 -0.10 -26.78 -4.94
C SER A 300 -0.21 -25.26 -5.00
N ARG A 301 0.91 -24.58 -4.76
CA ARG A 301 1.01 -23.12 -4.71
C ARG A 301 2.08 -22.61 -5.66
N ILE A 302 1.77 -21.56 -6.42
CA ILE A 302 2.69 -20.84 -7.29
C ILE A 302 3.26 -19.62 -6.56
N PHE A 303 2.46 -19.02 -5.66
CA PHE A 303 2.86 -17.85 -4.89
C PHE A 303 3.10 -18.19 -3.43
N ASN A 304 3.84 -17.34 -2.74
CA ASN A 304 3.93 -17.35 -1.27
C ASN A 304 2.78 -16.55 -0.62
N SER A 305 1.87 -16.07 -1.50
CA SER A 305 0.66 -15.23 -1.35
C SER A 305 0.85 -13.84 -0.82
#